data_AF-A0A8J9X4N6-F1
#
_entry.id   AF-A0A8J9X4N6-F1
#
_cell.length_a   1.000
_cell.length_b   1.000
_cell.length_c   1.000
_cell.angle_alpha   90.00
_cell.angle_beta   90.00
_cell.angle_gamma   90.00
#
_symmetry.space_group_name_H-M   'P 1'
#
loop_
_entity.id
_entity.type
_entity.pdbx_description
1 polymer ?
#
loop_
_entity_poly.entity_id
_entity_poly.type
_entity_poly.pdbx_seq_one_letter_code
_entity_poly.pdbx_strand_id
1 'polypeptide(L)'
;MPPTGFKRSRALWDHARRPYSNWKDGCLSWMQAFLYELQPIRMSLIDFRAWKKRISNLIVNAGDFVTKTTPTGCKILVSFLTRLNRQQWALLAAIVLYYVFVRVVHDVLEAGPIVLILTALGAIFTVGLSDEETNGLSAYSVFNRGFQRIMGSVDPEELLAQHVGGGMIGMPMAQRPPPHQNRQRDRHHPPRVEPAEPDVAVPPDHVDEPALDDNVHNNRRARKSGKKARRGNLEQRREMRHQREAALAMGFGGD
;
A
#
# COMPACT_ATOMS: atom_id res chain seq x y z
N MET A 1 1.86 -29.37 37.65
CA MET A 1 1.18 -30.39 36.82
C MET A 1 0.62 -29.68 35.58
N PRO A 2 0.95 -30.11 34.34
CA PRO A 2 0.42 -29.47 33.15
C PRO A 2 -1.11 -29.64 33.08
N PRO A 3 -1.86 -28.63 32.62
CA PRO A 3 -3.31 -28.71 32.53
C PRO A 3 -3.73 -29.92 31.68
N THR A 4 -4.65 -30.72 32.20
CA THR A 4 -5.12 -32.00 31.65
C THR A 4 -5.75 -31.89 30.24
N GLY A 5 -6.00 -30.68 29.74
CA GLY A 5 -6.55 -30.42 28.40
C GLY A 5 -5.58 -30.63 27.23
N PHE A 6 -4.28 -30.32 27.38
CA PHE A 6 -3.34 -30.36 26.25
C PHE A 6 -3.06 -31.76 25.70
N LYS A 7 -3.20 -32.79 26.53
CA LYS A 7 -3.04 -34.18 26.08
C LYS A 7 -4.22 -34.65 25.22
N ARG A 8 -5.40 -34.04 25.38
CA ARG A 8 -6.62 -34.43 24.68
C ARG A 8 -6.72 -33.82 23.27
N SER A 9 -6.29 -32.58 23.08
CA SER A 9 -6.24 -31.95 21.75
C SER A 9 -5.26 -32.67 20.82
N ARG A 10 -4.07 -33.00 21.32
CA ARG A 10 -3.05 -33.70 20.54
C ARG A 10 -3.51 -35.08 20.10
N ALA A 11 -4.13 -35.85 21.00
CA ALA A 11 -4.69 -37.16 20.68
C ALA A 11 -5.78 -37.11 19.59
N LEU A 12 -6.60 -36.05 19.56
CA LEU A 12 -7.62 -35.84 18.52
C LEU A 12 -7.00 -35.50 17.16
N TRP A 13 -5.95 -34.67 17.13
CA TRP A 13 -5.20 -34.37 15.91
C TRP A 13 -4.42 -35.58 15.39
N ASP A 14 -3.83 -36.36 16.29
CA ASP A 14 -3.14 -37.60 15.95
C ASP A 14 -4.13 -38.64 15.39
N HIS A 15 -5.37 -38.67 15.91
CA HIS A 15 -6.45 -39.48 15.34
C HIS A 15 -6.87 -38.97 13.94
N ALA A 16 -7.07 -37.67 13.77
CA ALA A 16 -7.47 -37.07 12.48
C ALA A 16 -6.43 -37.28 11.35
N ARG A 17 -5.15 -37.46 11.68
CA ARG A 17 -4.06 -37.72 10.71
C ARG A 17 -3.90 -39.18 10.31
N ARG A 18 -4.59 -40.12 10.98
CA ARG A 18 -4.50 -41.54 10.61
C ARG A 18 -5.08 -41.76 9.22
N PRO A 19 -4.50 -42.69 8.42
CA PRO A 19 -5.12 -43.09 7.16
C PRO A 19 -6.41 -43.84 7.45
N TYR A 20 -7.53 -43.35 6.92
CA TYR A 20 -8.84 -44.01 7.00
C TYR A 20 -9.13 -44.74 5.70
N SER A 21 -9.75 -45.92 5.79
CA SER A 21 -10.23 -46.65 4.60
C SER A 21 -11.36 -45.91 3.88
N ASN A 22 -12.21 -45.23 4.65
CA ASN A 22 -13.31 -44.43 4.13
C ASN A 22 -13.03 -42.93 4.31
N TRP A 23 -13.13 -42.17 3.22
CA TRP A 23 -13.00 -40.71 3.23
C TRP A 23 -13.92 -40.02 4.25
N LYS A 24 -15.14 -40.56 4.44
CA LYS A 24 -16.13 -40.00 5.37
C LYS A 24 -15.62 -40.01 6.82
N ASP A 25 -14.95 -41.09 7.23
CA ASP A 25 -14.44 -41.24 8.61
C ASP A 25 -13.24 -40.32 8.85
N GLY A 26 -12.41 -40.11 7.82
CA GLY A 26 -11.35 -39.10 7.83
C GLY A 26 -11.90 -37.67 7.96
N CYS A 27 -12.95 -37.34 7.20
CA CYS A 27 -13.59 -36.03 7.29
C CYS A 27 -14.22 -35.79 8.68
N LEU A 28 -14.90 -36.80 9.23
CA LEU A 28 -15.59 -36.70 10.52
C LEU A 28 -14.58 -36.52 11.68
N SER A 29 -13.49 -37.28 11.67
CA SER A 29 -12.41 -37.14 12.66
C SER A 29 -11.68 -35.79 12.56
N TRP A 30 -11.48 -35.28 11.35
CA TRP A 30 -10.90 -33.94 11.12
C TRP A 30 -11.83 -32.83 11.62
N MET A 31 -13.13 -32.92 11.31
CA MET A 31 -14.14 -32.01 11.84
C MET A 31 -14.20 -32.04 13.37
N GLN A 32 -14.09 -33.22 13.99
CA GLN A 32 -14.10 -33.35 15.44
C GLN A 32 -12.90 -32.65 16.10
N ALA A 33 -11.69 -32.80 15.54
CA ALA A 33 -10.50 -32.08 16.02
C ALA A 33 -10.66 -30.56 15.86
N PHE A 34 -11.16 -30.12 14.71
CA PHE A 34 -11.40 -28.70 14.41
C PHE A 34 -12.47 -28.08 15.34
N LEU A 35 -13.58 -28.79 15.58
CA LEU A 35 -14.64 -28.37 16.49
C LEU A 35 -14.18 -28.31 17.96
N TYR A 36 -13.25 -29.21 18.35
CA TYR A 36 -12.65 -29.20 19.69
C TYR A 36 -11.77 -27.97 19.89
N GLU A 37 -11.01 -27.57 18.88
CA GLU A 37 -10.12 -26.39 18.93
C GLU A 37 -10.91 -25.07 18.84
N LEU A 38 -12.08 -25.10 18.20
CA LEU A 38 -13.02 -23.97 18.16
C LEU A 38 -13.86 -23.79 19.44
N GLN A 39 -13.60 -24.55 20.52
CA GLN A 39 -14.21 -24.31 21.82
C GLN A 39 -13.60 -23.05 22.48
N PRO A 40 -14.10 -21.86 22.10
CA PRO A 40 -15.09 -21.24 22.97
C PRO A 40 -16.35 -20.78 22.23
N ILE A 41 -16.68 -21.35 21.07
CA ILE A 41 -17.97 -21.10 20.44
C ILE A 41 -19.02 -21.94 21.17
N ARG A 42 -19.78 -21.30 22.05
CA ARG A 42 -20.91 -21.92 22.77
C ARG A 42 -21.97 -22.36 21.74
N MET A 43 -21.97 -23.65 21.38
CA MET A 43 -22.94 -24.25 20.46
C MET A 43 -24.41 -24.05 20.90
N SER A 44 -24.65 -23.74 22.17
CA SER A 44 -25.98 -23.40 22.68
C SER A 44 -26.54 -22.06 22.19
N LEU A 45 -25.69 -21.17 21.65
CA LEU A 45 -26.12 -19.90 21.04
C LEU A 45 -26.33 -20.00 19.53
N ILE A 46 -25.94 -21.12 18.91
CA ILE A 46 -26.11 -21.29 17.47
C ILE A 46 -27.46 -21.95 17.23
N ASP A 47 -28.42 -21.15 16.78
CA ASP A 47 -29.67 -21.68 16.25
C ASP A 47 -29.38 -22.47 14.96
N PHE A 48 -29.36 -23.79 15.08
CA PHE A 48 -29.09 -24.73 13.99
C PHE A 48 -30.03 -24.53 12.80
N ARG A 49 -31.29 -24.09 13.03
CA ARG A 49 -32.22 -23.80 11.92
C ARG A 49 -31.78 -22.56 11.15
N ALA A 50 -31.42 -21.50 11.86
CA ALA A 50 -30.90 -20.28 11.24
C ALA A 50 -29.59 -20.55 10.49
N TRP A 51 -28.72 -21.38 11.06
CA TRP A 51 -27.45 -21.75 10.43
C TRP A 51 -27.65 -22.59 9.16
N LYS A 52 -28.55 -23.59 9.19
CA LYS A 52 -28.91 -24.37 8.00
C LYS A 52 -29.49 -23.48 6.88
N LYS A 53 -30.33 -22.51 7.23
CA LYS A 53 -30.87 -21.54 6.27
C LYS A 53 -29.77 -20.64 5.67
N ARG A 54 -28.81 -20.18 6.48
CA ARG A 54 -27.66 -19.39 6.01
C ARG A 54 -26.76 -20.20 5.08
N ILE A 55 -26.48 -21.46 5.41
CA ILE A 55 -25.68 -22.34 4.55
C ILE A 55 -26.41 -22.64 3.25
N SER A 56 -27.71 -22.95 3.30
CA SER A 56 -28.51 -23.14 2.09
C SER A 56 -28.46 -21.92 1.19
N ASN A 57 -28.62 -20.72 1.75
CA ASN A 57 -28.53 -19.47 0.99
C ASN A 57 -27.12 -19.24 0.44
N LEU A 58 -26.06 -19.58 1.18
CA LEU A 58 -24.68 -19.50 0.69
C LEU A 58 -24.43 -20.46 -0.47
N ILE A 59 -24.93 -21.69 -0.40
CA ILE A 59 -24.79 -22.69 -1.47
C ILE A 59 -25.56 -22.23 -2.72
N VAL A 60 -26.78 -21.73 -2.57
CA VAL A 60 -27.57 -21.20 -3.68
C VAL A 60 -26.86 -19.99 -4.30
N ASN A 61 -26.37 -19.06 -3.48
CA ASN A 61 -25.64 -17.88 -3.96
C ASN A 61 -24.31 -18.24 -4.62
N ALA A 62 -23.59 -19.24 -4.11
CA ALA A 62 -22.36 -19.74 -4.71
C ALA A 62 -22.66 -20.45 -6.04
N GLY A 63 -23.74 -21.23 -6.11
CA GLY A 63 -24.22 -21.85 -7.35
C GLY A 63 -24.60 -20.80 -8.40
N ASP A 64 -25.32 -19.75 -7.99
CA ASP A 64 -25.67 -18.63 -8.85
C ASP A 64 -24.44 -17.84 -9.30
N PHE A 65 -23.45 -17.65 -8.42
CA PHE A 65 -22.20 -17.03 -8.78
C PHE A 65 -21.46 -17.85 -9.83
N VAL A 66 -21.26 -19.15 -9.61
CA VAL A 66 -20.56 -20.03 -10.58
C VAL A 66 -21.32 -20.10 -11.90
N THR A 67 -22.64 -20.27 -11.87
CA THR A 67 -23.42 -20.43 -13.10
C THR A 67 -23.59 -19.13 -13.88
N LYS A 68 -23.61 -17.95 -13.24
CA LYS A 68 -23.84 -16.66 -13.92
C LYS A 68 -22.56 -15.87 -14.15
N THR A 69 -21.66 -15.81 -13.18
CA THR A 69 -20.44 -15.01 -13.30
C THR A 69 -19.33 -15.74 -14.04
N THR A 70 -19.18 -17.06 -13.90
CA THR A 70 -18.13 -17.81 -14.61
C THR A 70 -18.29 -17.75 -16.13
N PRO A 71 -19.45 -18.02 -16.76
CA PRO A 71 -19.55 -17.94 -18.21
C PRO A 71 -19.40 -16.51 -18.73
N THR A 72 -19.85 -15.51 -17.95
CA THR A 72 -19.69 -14.10 -18.31
C THR A 72 -18.22 -13.69 -18.25
N GLY A 73 -17.50 -14.09 -17.19
CA GLY A 73 -16.07 -13.88 -17.06
C GLY A 73 -15.28 -14.59 -18.16
N CYS A 74 -15.62 -15.83 -18.49
CA CYS A 74 -15.01 -16.56 -19.60
C CYS A 74 -15.26 -15.89 -20.95
N LYS A 75 -16.48 -15.41 -21.23
CA LYS A 75 -16.78 -14.67 -22.46
C LYS A 75 -15.99 -13.36 -22.56
N ILE A 76 -15.87 -12.63 -21.46
CA ILE A 76 -15.06 -11.40 -21.40
C ILE A 76 -13.59 -11.73 -21.63
N LEU A 77 -13.08 -12.77 -20.98
CA LEU A 77 -11.69 -13.22 -21.11
C LEU A 77 -11.39 -13.66 -22.55
N VAL A 78 -12.25 -14.49 -23.15
CA VAL A 78 -12.11 -14.92 -24.55
C VAL A 78 -12.20 -13.73 -25.49
N SER A 79 -13.17 -12.82 -25.30
CA SER A 79 -13.27 -11.60 -26.11
C SER A 79 -12.01 -10.75 -26.01
N PHE A 80 -11.43 -10.63 -24.81
CA PHE A 80 -10.18 -9.92 -24.59
C PHE A 80 -8.99 -10.61 -25.28
N LEU A 81 -8.87 -11.94 -25.14
CA LEU A 81 -7.84 -12.76 -25.79
C LEU A 81 -7.90 -12.67 -27.32
N THR A 82 -9.10 -12.67 -27.89
CA THR A 82 -9.30 -12.55 -29.35
C THR A 82 -9.08 -11.15 -29.90
N ARG A 83 -9.11 -10.11 -29.06
CA ARG A 83 -8.86 -8.71 -29.46
C ARG A 83 -7.39 -8.30 -29.38
N LEU A 84 -6.53 -9.11 -28.76
CA LEU A 84 -5.11 -8.80 -28.63
C LEU A 84 -4.39 -8.96 -29.98
N ASN A 85 -3.61 -7.93 -30.35
CA ASN A 85 -2.78 -7.94 -31.55
C ASN A 85 -1.60 -8.93 -31.40
N ARG A 86 -1.05 -9.45 -32.51
CA ARG A 86 0.11 -10.37 -32.49
C ARG A 86 1.30 -9.79 -31.73
N GLN A 87 1.52 -8.48 -31.81
CA GLN A 87 2.55 -7.78 -31.04
C GLN A 87 2.30 -7.82 -29.52
N GLN A 88 1.04 -7.66 -29.10
CA GLN A 88 0.69 -7.71 -27.68
C GLN A 88 0.77 -9.13 -27.14
N TRP A 89 0.42 -10.14 -27.96
CA TRP A 89 0.65 -11.55 -27.64
C TRP A 89 2.13 -11.88 -27.49
N ALA A 90 2.98 -11.38 -28.39
CA ALA A 90 4.44 -11.55 -28.29
C ALA A 90 5.00 -10.89 -27.03
N LEU A 91 4.54 -9.68 -26.69
CA LEU A 91 4.93 -8.99 -25.47
C LEU A 91 4.47 -9.74 -24.21
N LEU A 92 3.24 -10.25 -24.18
CA LEU A 92 2.74 -11.04 -23.06
C LEU A 92 3.50 -12.36 -22.91
N ALA A 93 3.80 -13.04 -24.02
CA ALA A 93 4.65 -14.22 -24.02
C ALA A 93 6.06 -13.92 -23.50
N ALA A 94 6.66 -12.80 -23.89
CA ALA A 94 7.96 -12.36 -23.38
C ALA A 94 7.92 -12.10 -21.86
N ILE A 95 6.87 -11.47 -21.34
CA ILE A 95 6.69 -11.26 -19.88
C ILE A 95 6.56 -12.59 -19.15
N VAL A 96 5.75 -13.52 -19.66
CA VAL A 96 5.57 -14.85 -19.04
C VAL A 96 6.88 -15.65 -19.07
N LEU A 97 7.58 -15.64 -20.20
CA LEU A 97 8.89 -16.29 -20.34
C LEU A 97 9.89 -15.71 -19.34
N TYR A 98 9.94 -14.38 -19.21
CA TYR A 98 10.80 -13.69 -18.25
C TYR A 98 10.45 -14.07 -16.80
N TYR A 99 9.16 -14.12 -16.45
CA TYR A 99 8.73 -14.57 -15.13
C TYR A 99 9.18 -16.01 -14.82
N VAL A 100 8.98 -16.93 -15.76
CA VAL A 100 9.43 -18.34 -15.62
C VAL A 100 10.95 -18.39 -15.47
N PHE A 101 11.69 -17.62 -16.26
CA PHE A 101 13.14 -17.52 -16.14
C PHE A 101 13.55 -17.06 -14.74
N VAL A 102 13.00 -15.95 -14.24
CA VAL A 102 13.30 -15.45 -12.89
C VAL A 102 12.97 -16.50 -11.83
N ARG A 103 11.87 -17.23 -11.98
CA ARG A 103 11.50 -18.30 -11.04
C ARG A 103 12.50 -19.45 -11.06
N VAL A 104 12.91 -19.91 -12.23
CA VAL A 104 13.93 -20.98 -12.35
C VAL A 104 15.25 -20.52 -11.72
N VAL A 105 15.67 -19.28 -12.01
CA VAL A 105 16.90 -18.71 -11.45
C VAL A 105 16.80 -18.58 -9.92
N HIS A 106 15.64 -18.17 -9.40
CA HIS A 106 15.37 -18.14 -7.96
C HIS A 106 15.47 -19.54 -7.34
N ASP A 107 14.81 -20.53 -7.95
CA ASP A 107 14.76 -21.90 -7.42
C ASP A 107 16.12 -22.59 -7.46
N VAL A 108 17.00 -22.24 -8.43
CA VAL A 108 18.34 -22.84 -8.56
C VAL A 108 19.40 -22.13 -7.71
N LEU A 109 19.34 -20.79 -7.60
CA LEU A 109 20.41 -20.00 -6.95
C LEU A 109 20.06 -19.51 -5.55
N GLU A 110 18.83 -19.73 -5.07
CA GLU A 110 18.26 -19.16 -3.83
C GLU A 110 18.38 -17.61 -3.74
N ALA A 111 18.77 -16.96 -4.84
CA ALA A 111 19.15 -15.54 -4.91
C ALA A 111 18.12 -14.72 -5.70
N GLY A 112 16.83 -15.02 -5.50
CA GLY A 112 15.70 -14.35 -6.15
C GLY A 112 15.76 -12.81 -6.15
N PRO A 113 15.98 -12.17 -4.99
CA PRO A 113 16.00 -10.71 -4.91
C PRO A 113 17.13 -10.07 -5.73
N ILE A 114 18.30 -10.71 -5.81
CA ILE A 114 19.47 -10.17 -6.52
C ILE A 114 19.21 -10.11 -8.02
N VAL A 115 18.55 -11.13 -8.57
CA VAL A 115 18.22 -11.19 -10.01
C VAL A 115 17.22 -10.11 -10.39
N LEU A 116 16.21 -9.85 -9.55
CA LEU A 116 15.27 -8.75 -9.78
C LEU A 116 15.97 -7.38 -9.74
N ILE A 117 16.89 -7.18 -8.79
CA ILE A 117 17.68 -5.95 -8.68
C ILE A 117 18.57 -5.78 -9.91
N LEU A 118 19.28 -6.82 -10.35
CA LEU A 118 20.13 -6.80 -11.54
C LEU A 118 19.32 -6.55 -12.82
N THR A 119 18.15 -7.18 -12.99
CA THR A 119 17.31 -6.91 -14.16
C THR A 119 16.73 -5.50 -14.12
N ALA A 120 16.32 -4.99 -12.95
CA ALA A 120 15.85 -3.63 -12.81
C ALA A 120 16.96 -2.61 -13.13
N LEU A 121 18.18 -2.85 -12.64
CA LEU A 121 19.37 -2.07 -13.00
C LEU A 121 19.62 -2.13 -14.51
N GLY A 122 19.63 -3.32 -15.09
CA GLY A 122 19.79 -3.51 -16.53
C GLY A 122 18.74 -2.75 -17.35
N ALA A 123 17.47 -2.77 -16.94
CA ALA A 123 16.40 -2.02 -17.57
C ALA A 123 16.58 -0.50 -17.43
N ILE A 124 16.99 -0.01 -16.26
CA ILE A 124 17.27 1.41 -16.04
C ILE A 124 18.46 1.87 -16.90
N PHE A 125 19.52 1.08 -16.99
CA PHE A 125 20.68 1.44 -17.79
C PHE A 125 20.43 1.32 -19.30
N THR A 126 19.66 0.33 -19.74
CA THR A 126 19.39 0.13 -21.18
C THR A 126 18.27 1.01 -21.71
N VAL A 127 17.20 1.22 -20.95
CA VAL A 127 16.04 2.03 -21.36
C VAL A 127 16.16 3.47 -20.85
N GLY A 128 16.72 3.67 -19.66
CA GLY A 128 16.82 4.98 -19.01
C GLY A 128 18.04 5.81 -19.41
N LEU A 129 19.10 5.20 -19.99
CA LEU A 129 20.25 5.92 -20.57
C LEU A 129 20.35 5.78 -22.10
N SER A 130 19.36 5.17 -22.76
CA SER A 130 19.28 5.23 -24.22
C SER A 130 18.94 6.67 -24.60
N ASP A 131 19.99 7.46 -24.74
CA ASP A 131 20.01 8.88 -25.10
C ASP A 131 19.63 9.04 -26.57
N GLU A 132 18.43 8.58 -26.94
CA GLU A 132 17.81 9.07 -28.16
C GLU A 132 17.30 10.48 -27.87
N GLU A 133 17.95 11.47 -28.50
CA GLU A 133 17.72 12.92 -28.52
C GLU A 133 16.28 13.33 -28.93
N THR A 134 15.25 12.66 -28.44
CA THR A 134 13.85 13.04 -28.64
C THR A 134 13.36 13.79 -27.42
N ASN A 135 13.65 15.10 -27.42
CA ASN A 135 12.86 16.15 -26.78
C ASN A 135 12.06 15.74 -25.53
N GLY A 136 12.74 15.74 -24.38
CA GLY A 136 12.28 16.63 -23.31
C GLY A 136 11.66 16.06 -22.06
N LEU A 137 11.64 14.74 -21.81
CA LEU A 137 11.32 14.17 -20.49
C LEU A 137 12.06 12.85 -20.30
N SER A 138 13.33 12.91 -19.88
CA SER A 138 14.06 11.70 -19.50
C SER A 138 13.28 10.96 -18.42
N ALA A 139 13.25 9.62 -18.50
CA ALA A 139 12.59 8.76 -17.50
C ALA A 139 13.10 9.06 -16.07
N TYR A 140 14.34 9.54 -15.96
CA TYR A 140 14.93 10.03 -14.72
C TYR A 140 14.16 11.21 -14.11
N SER A 141 13.70 12.17 -14.92
CA SER A 141 12.90 13.31 -14.46
C SER A 141 11.49 12.92 -13.97
N VAL A 142 10.88 11.90 -14.60
CA VAL A 142 9.57 11.36 -14.21
C VAL A 142 9.69 10.51 -12.95
N PHE A 143 10.76 9.71 -12.85
CA PHE A 143 11.08 8.96 -11.63
C PHE A 143 11.39 9.91 -10.47
N ASN A 144 12.20 10.96 -10.66
CA ASN A 144 12.49 11.94 -9.60
C ASN A 144 11.22 12.67 -9.14
N ARG A 145 10.32 13.06 -10.05
CA ARG A 145 9.03 13.66 -9.68
C ARG A 145 8.09 12.69 -8.98
N GLY A 146 8.06 11.42 -9.39
CA GLY A 146 7.26 10.37 -8.76
C GLY A 146 7.78 10.03 -7.37
N PHE A 147 9.10 9.94 -7.23
CA PHE A 147 9.80 9.66 -5.98
C PHE A 147 9.68 10.82 -5.00
N GLN A 148 9.89 12.07 -5.43
CA GLN A 148 9.64 13.28 -4.62
C GLN A 148 8.18 13.40 -4.17
N ARG A 149 7.20 12.97 -4.99
CA ARG A 149 5.79 12.96 -4.59
C ARG A 149 5.47 11.92 -3.52
N ILE A 150 6.20 10.82 -3.47
CA ILE A 150 5.97 9.71 -2.53
C ILE A 150 6.78 9.90 -1.24
N MET A 151 8.01 10.42 -1.34
CA MET A 151 8.95 10.57 -0.23
C MET A 151 8.93 11.98 0.41
N GLY A 152 8.19 12.93 -0.17
CA GLY A 152 8.32 14.34 0.22
C GLY A 152 9.65 14.93 -0.26
N SER A 153 9.98 16.14 0.19
CA SER A 153 11.22 16.87 -0.16
C SER A 153 12.50 16.28 0.46
N VAL A 154 12.56 14.96 0.63
CA VAL A 154 13.75 14.29 1.13
C VAL A 154 14.61 14.00 -0.10
N ASP A 155 15.72 14.73 -0.23
CA ASP A 155 16.61 14.58 -1.36
C ASP A 155 17.23 13.17 -1.36
N PRO A 156 17.05 12.39 -2.44
CA PRO A 156 17.61 11.05 -2.53
C PRO A 156 19.14 11.07 -2.52
N GLU A 157 19.78 12.19 -2.86
CA GLU A 157 21.22 12.40 -2.76
C GLU A 157 21.70 12.44 -1.30
N GLU A 158 20.87 12.94 -0.38
CA GLU A 158 21.20 13.00 1.06
C GLU A 158 21.05 11.62 1.70
N LEU A 159 20.06 10.82 1.27
CA LEU A 159 19.93 9.41 1.65
C LEU A 159 21.03 8.54 1.05
N LEU A 160 21.46 8.80 -0.19
CA LEU A 160 22.57 8.08 -0.81
C LEU A 160 23.90 8.46 -0.15
N ALA A 161 24.11 9.73 0.20
CA ALA A 161 25.27 10.17 0.97
C ALA A 161 25.28 9.56 2.38
N GLN A 162 24.11 9.42 3.03
CA GLN A 162 23.99 8.81 4.35
C GLN A 162 24.18 7.28 4.32
N HIS A 163 23.85 6.61 3.20
CA HIS A 163 23.95 5.16 3.08
C HIS A 163 25.28 4.69 2.44
N VAL A 164 25.86 5.48 1.53
CA VAL A 164 27.14 5.17 0.85
C VAL A 164 28.32 5.85 1.54
N GLY A 165 28.10 6.93 2.29
CA GLY A 165 29.11 7.63 3.10
C GLY A 165 29.21 7.18 4.56
N GLY A 166 28.64 6.01 4.92
CA GLY A 166 28.59 5.45 6.28
C GLY A 166 29.92 4.95 6.86
N GLY A 167 31.01 5.70 6.67
CA GLY A 167 32.37 5.37 7.11
C GLY A 167 33.11 6.51 7.81
N MET A 168 32.41 7.47 8.44
CA MET A 168 33.05 8.47 9.32
C MET A 168 32.27 8.61 10.63
N ILE A 169 32.89 8.02 11.64
CA ILE A 169 32.72 8.28 13.06
C ILE A 169 32.87 9.79 13.34
N GLY A 170 31.93 10.37 14.08
CA GLY A 170 32.13 11.51 14.97
C GLY A 170 32.79 12.78 14.41
N MET A 171 31.97 13.77 14.05
CA MET A 171 32.33 15.17 14.30
C MET A 171 31.11 15.97 14.80
N PRO A 172 31.22 16.71 15.92
CA PRO A 172 30.24 17.70 16.29
C PRO A 172 30.35 18.87 15.30
N MET A 173 29.40 18.98 14.37
CA MET A 173 29.30 20.18 13.53
C MET A 173 28.85 21.34 14.41
N ALA A 174 29.85 22.12 14.79
CA ALA A 174 29.77 23.39 15.46
C ALA A 174 28.69 24.29 14.83
N GLN A 175 27.97 24.98 15.72
CA GLN A 175 27.10 26.11 15.45
C GLN A 175 27.71 27.05 14.40
N ARG A 176 27.08 27.13 13.22
CA ARG A 176 27.22 28.27 12.31
C ARG A 176 25.94 29.10 12.39
N PRO A 177 25.98 30.37 12.83
CA PRO A 177 24.83 31.27 12.76
C PRO A 177 24.51 31.62 11.29
N PRO A 178 23.23 31.91 10.95
CA PRO A 178 22.82 32.21 9.58
C PRO A 178 23.37 33.57 9.12
N PRO A 179 23.80 33.70 7.84
CA PRO A 179 24.25 34.97 7.31
C PRO A 179 23.05 35.87 6.96
N HIS A 180 23.09 37.10 7.48
CA HIS A 180 22.30 38.23 7.02
C HIS A 180 22.52 38.47 5.52
N GLN A 181 21.49 38.29 4.69
CA GLN A 181 21.43 38.93 3.37
C GLN A 181 20.52 40.14 3.41
N ASN A 182 21.17 41.28 3.51
CA ASN A 182 20.65 42.60 3.23
C ASN A 182 20.75 42.80 1.70
N ARG A 183 19.63 42.87 0.98
CA ARG A 183 19.63 43.41 -0.39
C ARG A 183 18.31 44.06 -0.75
N GLN A 184 18.30 45.38 -0.54
CA GLN A 184 17.57 46.37 -1.29
C GLN A 184 17.25 45.93 -2.73
N ARG A 185 15.97 45.98 -3.09
CA ARG A 185 15.53 46.37 -4.43
C ARG A 185 14.20 47.09 -4.35
N ASP A 186 14.31 48.39 -4.08
CA ASP A 186 13.41 49.39 -4.61
C ASP A 186 13.39 49.28 -6.14
N ARG A 187 12.26 48.92 -6.73
CA ARG A 187 11.94 49.30 -8.11
C ARG A 187 10.46 49.65 -8.23
N HIS A 188 10.26 50.95 -8.35
CA HIS A 188 9.08 51.66 -8.80
C HIS A 188 8.19 50.91 -9.80
N HIS A 189 6.89 50.89 -9.52
CA HIS A 189 5.84 50.79 -10.51
C HIS A 189 5.14 52.15 -10.62
N PRO A 190 5.10 52.79 -11.81
CA PRO A 190 4.29 53.97 -12.04
C PRO A 190 2.80 53.62 -12.25
N PRO A 191 1.87 54.55 -11.98
CA PRO A 191 0.43 54.35 -12.09
C PRO A 191 -0.01 54.32 -13.57
N ARG A 192 -0.86 53.34 -13.92
CA ARG A 192 -1.48 53.25 -15.24
C ARG A 192 -2.79 54.04 -15.25
N VAL A 193 -2.81 55.04 -16.11
CA VAL A 193 -3.91 55.94 -16.46
C VAL A 193 -5.02 55.17 -17.20
N GLU A 194 -6.27 55.37 -16.75
CA GLU A 194 -7.50 55.01 -17.46
C GLU A 194 -7.72 55.88 -18.71
N PRO A 195 -8.37 55.32 -19.74
CA PRO A 195 -9.27 56.15 -20.54
C PRO A 195 -10.68 55.53 -20.67
N ALA A 196 -11.65 56.33 -20.23
CA ALA A 196 -12.97 56.63 -20.78
C ALA A 196 -13.81 55.55 -21.52
N GLU A 197 -15.08 55.52 -21.11
CA GLU A 197 -16.25 54.77 -21.57
C GLU A 197 -16.58 54.95 -23.08
N PRO A 198 -17.50 54.14 -23.62
CA PRO A 198 -18.87 54.67 -23.65
C PRO A 198 -20.00 53.65 -23.34
N ASP A 199 -21.03 54.22 -22.73
CA ASP A 199 -22.45 53.86 -22.68
C ASP A 199 -22.98 52.76 -23.63
N VAL A 200 -23.54 51.71 -23.03
CA VAL A 200 -24.70 51.01 -23.61
C VAL A 200 -25.73 50.75 -22.52
N ALA A 201 -26.83 51.50 -22.59
CA ALA A 201 -28.04 51.29 -21.81
C ALA A 201 -28.92 50.19 -22.45
N VAL A 202 -29.29 49.15 -21.69
CA VAL A 202 -30.53 48.37 -21.90
C VAL A 202 -31.06 47.87 -20.53
N PRO A 203 -32.39 47.90 -20.28
CA PRO A 203 -33.02 47.91 -18.95
C PRO A 203 -33.33 46.51 -18.34
N PRO A 204 -33.92 46.47 -17.11
CA PRO A 204 -33.91 45.31 -16.21
C PRO A 204 -35.12 44.38 -16.42
N ASP A 205 -34.99 43.14 -15.95
CA ASP A 205 -36.00 42.39 -15.19
C ASP A 205 -35.68 40.88 -15.26
N HIS A 206 -35.16 40.32 -14.16
CA HIS A 206 -35.80 39.19 -13.48
C HIS A 206 -35.05 38.82 -12.21
N VAL A 207 -35.80 38.90 -11.11
CA VAL A 207 -35.55 38.30 -9.81
C VAL A 207 -35.62 36.77 -9.96
N ASP A 208 -34.67 36.03 -9.38
CA ASP A 208 -34.97 34.83 -8.58
C ASP A 208 -33.71 34.23 -7.88
N GLU A 209 -33.86 34.13 -6.56
CA GLU A 209 -33.26 33.32 -5.48
C GLU A 209 -31.80 32.79 -5.46
N PRO A 210 -31.19 32.77 -4.25
CA PRO A 210 -29.90 32.12 -3.98
C PRO A 210 -30.07 30.64 -3.57
N ALA A 211 -29.39 29.72 -4.25
CA ALA A 211 -29.20 28.35 -3.80
C ALA A 211 -27.70 28.03 -3.66
N LEU A 212 -27.16 28.25 -2.46
CA LEU A 212 -25.84 27.78 -2.06
C LEU A 212 -25.95 27.18 -0.65
N ASP A 213 -26.36 25.92 -0.57
CA ASP A 213 -26.15 25.13 0.65
C ASP A 213 -25.86 23.67 0.29
N ASP A 214 -24.58 23.38 0.04
CA ASP A 214 -24.12 22.01 -0.24
C ASP A 214 -22.71 21.74 0.30
N ASN A 215 -22.38 22.26 1.49
CA ASN A 215 -21.06 22.07 2.10
C ASN A 215 -21.06 21.49 3.52
N VAL A 216 -22.17 20.87 3.95
CA VAL A 216 -22.32 20.33 5.33
C VAL A 216 -21.86 18.87 5.46
N HIS A 217 -21.69 18.12 4.37
CA HIS A 217 -21.37 16.68 4.44
C HIS A 217 -19.88 16.31 4.54
N ASN A 218 -18.94 17.19 4.23
CA ASN A 218 -17.51 16.89 4.37
C ASN A 218 -16.98 17.00 5.81
N ASN A 219 -17.65 17.75 6.69
CA ASN A 219 -17.17 17.96 8.06
C ASN A 219 -17.42 16.79 9.04
N ARG A 220 -18.23 15.79 8.67
CA ARG A 220 -18.50 14.63 9.55
C ARG A 220 -17.48 13.48 9.42
N ARG A 221 -16.73 13.39 8.31
CA ARG A 221 -15.69 12.35 8.14
C ARG A 221 -14.38 12.65 8.88
N ALA A 222 -14.03 13.94 9.05
CA ALA A 222 -12.80 14.34 9.72
C ALA A 222 -12.77 14.04 11.24
N ARG A 223 -13.93 13.95 11.90
CA ARG A 223 -14.00 13.76 13.37
C ARG A 223 -13.72 12.34 13.88
N LYS A 224 -13.65 11.32 13.03
CA LYS A 224 -13.37 9.92 13.46
C LYS A 224 -11.91 9.47 13.29
N SER A 225 -11.06 10.25 12.60
CA SER A 225 -9.66 9.89 12.33
C SER A 225 -8.69 10.23 13.49
N GLY A 226 -9.08 11.12 14.41
CA GLY A 226 -8.18 11.61 15.47
C GLY A 226 -7.84 10.61 16.59
N LYS A 227 -8.60 9.53 16.78
CA LYS A 227 -8.35 8.57 17.89
C LYS A 227 -7.24 7.55 17.60
N LYS A 228 -6.97 7.21 16.33
CA LYS A 228 -5.85 6.30 15.98
C LYS A 228 -4.51 7.04 15.91
N ALA A 229 -4.50 8.28 15.39
CA ALA A 229 -3.28 9.10 15.37
C ALA A 229 -2.75 9.43 16.79
N ARG A 230 -3.64 9.55 17.78
CA ARG A 230 -3.24 9.79 19.19
C ARG A 230 -2.58 8.60 19.87
N ARG A 231 -2.81 7.36 19.41
CA ARG A 231 -2.18 6.16 19.97
C ARG A 231 -0.74 5.99 19.49
N GLY A 232 -0.46 6.24 18.21
CA GLY A 232 0.91 6.16 17.67
C GLY A 232 1.88 7.15 18.34
N ASN A 233 1.40 8.36 18.67
CA ASN A 233 2.24 9.39 19.32
C ASN A 233 2.57 9.06 20.79
N LEU A 234 1.77 8.23 21.47
CA LEU A 234 2.04 7.78 22.85
C LEU A 234 3.11 6.69 22.89
N GLU A 235 3.11 5.77 21.93
CA GLU A 235 4.16 4.75 21.79
C GLU A 235 5.49 5.39 21.39
N GLN A 236 5.47 6.31 20.42
CA GLN A 236 6.67 7.06 20.01
C GLN A 236 7.29 7.87 21.16
N ARG A 237 6.46 8.43 22.05
CA ARG A 237 6.95 9.12 23.26
C ARG A 237 7.55 8.17 24.31
N ARG A 238 7.04 6.93 24.43
CA ARG A 238 7.60 5.93 25.34
C ARG A 238 8.95 5.43 24.85
N GLU A 239 9.06 5.22 23.54
CA GLU A 239 10.30 4.76 22.90
C GLU A 239 11.42 5.81 23.01
N MET A 240 11.11 7.10 22.79
CA MET A 240 12.08 8.19 23.03
C MET A 240 12.55 8.29 24.49
N ARG A 241 11.67 8.00 25.48
CA ARG A 241 12.10 7.98 26.89
C ARG A 241 13.05 6.81 27.15
N HIS A 242 12.74 5.64 26.61
CA HIS A 242 13.58 4.46 26.75
C HIS A 242 14.97 4.64 26.11
N GLN A 243 15.04 5.36 24.98
CA GLN A 243 16.30 5.72 24.34
C GLN A 243 17.11 6.73 25.17
N ARG A 244 16.46 7.72 25.79
CA ARG A 244 17.15 8.69 26.67
C ARG A 244 17.68 8.03 27.95
N GLU A 245 16.92 7.13 28.55
CA GLU A 245 17.38 6.35 29.71
C GLU A 245 18.56 5.44 29.35
N ALA A 246 18.51 4.78 28.18
CA ALA A 246 19.62 3.99 27.67
C ALA A 246 20.87 4.85 27.37
N ALA A 247 20.69 6.05 26.80
CA ALA A 247 21.78 6.99 26.55
C ALA A 247 22.41 7.50 27.84
N LEU A 248 21.60 7.80 28.87
CA LEU A 248 22.08 8.17 30.20
C LEU A 248 22.83 7.02 30.88
N ALA A 249 22.33 5.78 30.79
CA ALA A 249 23.02 4.60 31.31
C ALA A 249 24.35 4.32 30.61
N MET A 250 24.49 4.73 29.36
CA MET A 250 25.74 4.65 28.58
C MET A 250 26.65 5.88 28.76
N GLY A 251 26.32 6.79 29.67
CA GLY A 251 27.17 7.94 30.01
C GLY A 251 27.10 9.11 29.02
N PHE A 252 26.14 9.13 28.10
CA PHE A 252 25.97 10.20 27.10
C PHE A 252 25.18 11.43 27.60
N GLY A 253 24.92 11.53 28.90
CA GLY A 253 24.27 12.70 29.50
C GLY A 253 25.11 13.30 30.62
N GLY A 254 26.15 14.06 30.22
CA GLY A 254 26.98 14.85 31.12
C GLY A 254 27.18 16.25 30.54
N ASP A 255 26.64 17.23 31.28
CA ASP A 255 26.74 18.71 31.25
C ASP A 255 26.57 19.47 29.93
#